data_AF-A0A4R4CZD8-F1
#
_entry.id   AF-A0A4R4CZD8-F1
#
_cell.length_a   1.000
_cell.length_b   1.000
_cell.length_c   1.000
_cell.angle_alpha   90.00
_cell.angle_beta   90.00
_cell.angle_gamma   90.00
#
_symmetry.space_group_name_H-M   'P 1'
#
loop_
_entity.id
_entity.type
_entity.pdbx_description
1 polymer ?
#
loop_
_entity_poly.entity_id
_entity_poly.type
_entity_poly.pdbx_seq_one_letter_code
_entity_poly.pdbx_strand_id
1 'polypeptide(L)'
;MYSTFMGLETAYRALITSQAAIDTTGQNISNASTTGYSRQIANTQATIPLTINANSRDLSIGTGSFLTDITRVRDAYLDQQYRRETSQYEYWSGKEATLSLTEQFFNETSDYSLSSDMSKFWSAWSDLANSPEESASRIVVREKAVSLTETFHNIDQQITALQKDLDNSVDATITQINTISDQIQLLNNQIRNAEIRGDNPNDLKDQRDQIVDELSGLVPVTVIESLDSNFTDRSVGNYTVIIGNSTDSNNVLVSNGNAYHLQEDPVPTDAATGFSEVWWEASADGTKTAAEVDLGSGMGSLQADIEMRDTYLSGFRDNLNTLVTVIADSVNALHQSGQGLTIDTGLDFFTSTDLTSPITAANIIVNQDIQDDVNLIASGIADATGVSSGDSSIALAISSLASGWDSLTTYASVPASVTALGASSVSDYYEGLTAELGSDVEQSTRMAEGQNVLATQLGNSREALSGVSLDEEMIDMIKFQKGYSSAARIVTVLDTMLESLLGMGVTK
;
A
#
# COMPACT_ATOMS: atom_id res chain seq x y z
N MET A 1 22.16 -11.02 -69.12
CA MET A 1 21.79 -9.60 -69.01
C MET A 1 21.22 -9.39 -67.62
N TYR A 2 21.86 -8.53 -66.83
CA TYR A 2 21.36 -8.22 -65.49
C TYR A 2 20.04 -7.46 -65.65
N SER A 3 19.03 -7.92 -64.91
CA SER A 3 17.67 -7.45 -65.03
C SER A 3 17.55 -6.04 -64.44
N THR A 4 17.08 -5.05 -65.22
CA THR A 4 16.69 -3.70 -64.74
C THR A 4 15.70 -3.77 -63.56
N PHE A 5 15.00 -4.90 -63.43
CA PHE A 5 14.10 -5.18 -62.32
C PHE A 5 14.80 -5.32 -60.95
N MET A 6 16.12 -5.57 -60.89
CA MET A 6 16.84 -5.61 -59.60
C MET A 6 16.95 -4.22 -58.95
N GLY A 7 17.20 -3.18 -59.76
CA GLY A 7 17.20 -1.80 -59.28
C GLY A 7 15.81 -1.35 -58.81
N LEU A 8 14.78 -1.81 -59.52
CA LEU A 8 13.38 -1.53 -59.18
C LEU A 8 12.96 -2.23 -57.89
N GLU A 9 13.34 -3.49 -57.69
CA GLU A 9 13.09 -4.24 -56.45
C GLU A 9 13.81 -3.60 -55.25
N THR A 10 15.06 -3.17 -55.42
CA THR A 10 15.81 -2.49 -54.36
C THR A 10 15.16 -1.15 -53.99
N ALA A 11 14.70 -0.38 -54.98
CA ALA A 11 14.00 0.88 -54.75
C ALA A 11 12.61 0.67 -54.12
N TYR A 12 11.88 -0.37 -54.52
CA TYR A 12 10.60 -0.76 -53.93
C TYR A 12 10.74 -1.14 -52.46
N ARG A 13 11.74 -1.96 -52.10
CA ARG A 13 12.06 -2.30 -50.71
C ARG A 13 12.45 -1.08 -49.88
N ALA A 14 13.22 -0.17 -50.45
CA ALA A 14 13.58 1.09 -49.79
C ALA A 14 12.35 1.98 -49.53
N LEU A 15 11.37 2.01 -50.44
CA LEU A 15 10.10 2.72 -50.25
C LEU A 15 9.29 2.11 -49.10
N ILE A 16 9.08 0.79 -49.09
CA ILE A 16 8.31 0.12 -48.03
C ILE A 16 8.96 0.32 -46.66
N THR A 17 10.26 0.12 -46.56
CA THR A 17 10.98 0.27 -45.29
C THR A 17 10.95 1.72 -44.79
N SER A 18 11.13 2.70 -45.68
CA SER A 18 11.04 4.11 -45.30
C SER A 18 9.61 4.50 -44.91
N GLN A 19 8.59 3.97 -45.57
CA GLN A 19 7.18 4.22 -45.23
C GLN A 19 6.85 3.68 -43.84
N ALA A 20 7.20 2.42 -43.55
CA ALA A 20 6.97 1.83 -42.24
C ALA A 20 7.69 2.60 -41.11
N ALA A 21 8.91 3.09 -41.39
CA ALA A 21 9.64 3.92 -40.45
C ALA A 21 8.97 5.30 -40.24
N ILE A 22 8.46 5.95 -41.30
CA ILE A 22 7.66 7.18 -41.20
C ILE A 22 6.41 6.95 -40.35
N ASP A 23 5.69 5.85 -40.58
CA ASP A 23 4.45 5.54 -39.87
C ASP A 23 4.73 5.26 -38.39
N THR A 24 5.81 4.52 -38.08
CA THR A 24 6.25 4.25 -36.70
C THR A 24 6.62 5.54 -35.96
N THR A 25 7.42 6.41 -36.58
CA THR A 25 7.77 7.71 -36.01
C THR A 25 6.54 8.62 -35.86
N GLY A 26 5.59 8.57 -36.81
CA GLY A 26 4.31 9.27 -36.71
C GLY A 26 3.46 8.79 -35.54
N GLN A 27 3.46 7.49 -35.28
CA GLN A 27 2.81 6.88 -34.12
C GLN A 27 3.48 7.34 -32.82
N ASN A 28 4.82 7.33 -32.75
CA ASN A 28 5.56 7.83 -31.59
C ASN A 28 5.20 9.29 -31.30
N ILE A 29 5.29 10.18 -32.30
CA ILE A 29 4.98 11.61 -32.14
C ILE A 29 3.55 11.81 -31.65
N SER A 30 2.59 11.06 -32.21
CA SER A 30 1.17 11.19 -31.86
C SER A 30 0.87 10.72 -30.44
N ASN A 31 1.67 9.79 -29.90
CA ASN A 31 1.52 9.24 -28.55
C ASN A 31 2.57 9.75 -27.56
N ALA A 32 3.33 10.79 -27.90
CA ALA A 32 4.39 11.32 -27.04
C ALA A 32 3.88 11.83 -25.67
N SER A 33 2.60 12.17 -25.57
CA SER A 33 1.95 12.61 -24.33
C SER A 33 1.03 11.54 -23.72
N THR A 34 1.00 10.33 -24.29
CA THR A 34 0.18 9.22 -23.77
C THR A 34 0.95 8.52 -22.66
N THR A 35 0.41 8.53 -21.44
CA THR A 35 1.00 7.81 -20.29
C THR A 35 1.13 6.32 -20.59
N GLY A 36 2.28 5.73 -20.25
CA GLY A 36 2.55 4.30 -20.43
C GLY A 36 3.01 3.90 -21.84
N TYR A 37 2.91 4.80 -22.83
CA TYR A 37 3.38 4.55 -24.19
C TYR A 37 4.90 4.40 -24.22
N SER A 38 5.38 3.32 -24.85
CA SER A 38 6.81 3.12 -25.08
C SER A 38 7.18 3.46 -26.52
N ARG A 39 8.32 4.15 -26.67
CA ARG A 39 8.88 4.46 -27.99
C ARG A 39 9.07 3.19 -28.80
N GLN A 40 8.60 3.19 -30.04
CA GLN A 40 8.72 2.07 -30.96
C GLN A 40 9.80 2.32 -32.01
N ILE A 41 10.58 1.29 -32.34
CA ILE A 41 11.65 1.33 -33.35
C ILE A 41 11.34 0.33 -34.46
N ALA A 42 11.35 0.82 -35.70
CA ALA A 42 11.30 0.00 -36.90
C ALA A 42 12.69 -0.59 -37.21
N ASN A 43 12.91 -1.86 -36.87
CA ASN A 43 14.18 -2.54 -37.11
C ASN A 43 14.30 -2.95 -38.58
N THR A 44 15.42 -2.60 -39.21
CA THR A 44 15.68 -2.95 -40.61
C THR A 44 16.91 -3.85 -40.72
N GLN A 45 16.84 -4.83 -41.60
CA GLN A 45 17.95 -5.74 -41.88
C GLN A 45 18.27 -5.74 -43.37
N ALA A 46 19.56 -5.92 -43.69
CA ALA A 46 19.99 -6.13 -45.06
C ALA A 46 19.45 -7.47 -45.58
N THR A 47 18.92 -7.44 -46.80
CA THR A 47 18.42 -8.65 -47.48
C THR A 47 19.59 -9.52 -47.94
N ILE A 48 19.33 -10.82 -48.17
CA ILE A 48 20.36 -11.77 -48.62
C ILE A 48 20.93 -11.28 -49.96
N PRO A 49 22.25 -11.03 -50.05
CA PRO A 49 22.83 -10.44 -51.24
C PRO A 49 22.81 -11.43 -52.40
N LEU A 50 22.62 -10.91 -53.61
CA LEU A 50 22.70 -11.70 -54.83
C LEU A 50 24.18 -11.98 -55.15
N THR A 51 24.56 -13.24 -55.21
CA THR A 51 25.91 -13.63 -55.64
C THR A 51 25.95 -13.78 -57.15
N ILE A 52 26.85 -13.05 -57.80
CA ILE A 52 27.10 -13.09 -59.24
C ILE A 52 28.50 -13.65 -59.51
N ASN A 53 28.64 -14.53 -60.50
CA ASN A 53 29.95 -14.99 -60.94
C ASN A 53 30.47 -14.06 -62.04
N ALA A 54 31.59 -13.38 -61.78
CA ALA A 54 32.27 -12.55 -62.76
C ALA A 54 33.76 -12.90 -62.81
N ASN A 55 34.27 -13.26 -63.99
CA ASN A 55 35.67 -13.62 -64.22
C ASN A 55 36.22 -14.67 -63.23
N SER A 56 35.49 -15.77 -63.01
CA SER A 56 35.86 -16.86 -62.09
C SER A 56 35.97 -16.44 -60.61
N ARG A 57 35.34 -15.32 -60.22
CA ARG A 57 35.17 -14.89 -58.83
C ARG A 57 33.71 -14.61 -58.53
N ASP A 58 33.27 -15.02 -57.36
CA ASP A 58 31.94 -14.70 -56.86
C ASP A 58 31.96 -13.31 -56.22
N LEU A 59 31.11 -12.40 -56.71
CA LEU A 59 30.89 -11.08 -56.15
C LEU A 59 29.45 -11.00 -55.62
N SER A 60 29.27 -10.55 -54.39
CA SER A 60 27.95 -10.38 -53.78
C SER A 60 27.49 -8.93 -53.92
N ILE A 61 26.29 -8.73 -54.46
CA ILE A 61 25.63 -7.42 -54.59
C ILE A 61 24.46 -7.36 -53.60
N GLY A 62 24.41 -6.30 -52.79
CA GLY A 62 23.31 -6.07 -51.86
C GLY A 62 22.00 -5.80 -52.59
N THR A 63 20.90 -6.35 -52.07
CA THR A 63 19.55 -6.29 -52.65
C THR A 63 18.59 -5.38 -51.86
N GLY A 64 19.17 -4.46 -51.07
CA GLY A 64 18.45 -3.51 -50.23
C GLY A 64 18.21 -4.02 -48.80
N SER A 65 17.34 -3.33 -48.07
CA SER A 65 16.91 -3.67 -46.72
C SER A 65 15.41 -3.97 -46.69
N PHE A 66 14.99 -4.74 -45.69
CA PHE A 66 13.58 -5.00 -45.39
C PHE A 66 13.32 -4.72 -43.91
N LEU A 67 12.04 -4.52 -43.56
CA LEU A 67 11.60 -4.36 -42.18
C LEU A 67 11.57 -5.75 -41.55
N THR A 68 12.29 -5.92 -40.44
CA THR A 68 12.29 -7.17 -39.69
C THR A 68 11.11 -7.18 -38.72
N ASP A 69 11.11 -6.25 -37.76
CA ASP A 69 10.08 -6.12 -36.73
C ASP A 69 9.98 -4.66 -36.25
N ILE A 70 8.85 -4.30 -35.64
CA ILE A 70 8.70 -3.07 -34.86
C ILE A 70 8.73 -3.45 -33.38
N THR A 71 9.72 -2.97 -32.64
CA THR A 71 9.92 -3.31 -31.23
C THR A 71 9.83 -2.06 -30.36
N ARG A 72 9.25 -2.21 -29.16
CA ARG A 72 9.30 -1.21 -28.11
C ARG A 72 10.69 -1.08 -27.47
N VAL A 73 11.03 0.13 -27.04
CA VAL A 73 12.22 0.43 -26.24
C VAL A 73 11.82 0.38 -24.77
N ARG A 74 12.32 -0.62 -24.04
CA ARG A 74 12.13 -0.76 -22.59
C ARG A 74 13.29 -1.53 -21.96
N ASP A 75 13.45 -1.35 -20.67
CA ASP A 75 14.37 -2.11 -19.84
C ASP A 75 13.61 -2.81 -18.71
N ALA A 76 13.60 -4.14 -18.76
CA ALA A 76 12.87 -4.97 -17.80
C ALA A 76 13.41 -4.85 -16.36
N TYR A 77 14.70 -4.55 -16.20
CA TYR A 77 15.30 -4.34 -14.87
C TYR A 77 14.80 -3.02 -14.26
N LEU A 78 14.75 -1.94 -15.04
CA LEU A 78 14.19 -0.66 -14.58
C LEU A 78 12.70 -0.79 -14.25
N ASP A 79 11.94 -1.53 -15.06
CA ASP A 79 10.51 -1.80 -14.79
C ASP A 79 10.33 -2.55 -13.46
N GLN A 80 11.13 -3.59 -13.20
CA GLN A 80 11.05 -4.36 -11.95
C GLN A 80 11.45 -3.51 -10.74
N GLN A 81 12.52 -2.73 -10.84
CA GLN A 81 12.95 -1.84 -9.74
C GLN A 81 11.88 -0.78 -9.46
N TYR A 82 11.32 -0.16 -10.49
CA TYR A 82 10.26 0.83 -10.33
C TYR A 82 9.05 0.25 -9.58
N ARG A 83 8.54 -0.90 -10.01
CA ARG A 83 7.40 -1.58 -9.34
C ARG A 83 7.70 -1.90 -7.88
N ARG A 84 8.94 -2.32 -7.58
CA ARG A 84 9.38 -2.62 -6.21
C ARG A 84 9.42 -1.37 -5.32
N GLU A 85 9.95 -0.26 -5.82
CA GLU A 85 10.01 0.99 -5.04
C GLU A 85 8.63 1.65 -4.92
N THR A 86 7.78 1.59 -5.96
CA THR A 86 6.38 2.02 -5.90
C THR A 86 5.61 1.22 -4.84
N SER A 87 5.75 -0.10 -4.82
CA SER A 87 5.08 -0.94 -3.83
C SER A 87 5.52 -0.63 -2.39
N GLN A 88 6.81 -0.37 -2.17
CA GLN A 88 7.30 0.07 -0.85
C GLN A 88 6.77 1.46 -0.49
N TYR A 89 6.72 2.39 -1.44
CA TYR A 89 6.14 3.72 -1.23
C TYR A 89 4.69 3.62 -0.78
N GLU A 90 3.85 2.86 -1.49
CA GLU A 90 2.42 2.72 -1.15
C GLU A 90 2.22 2.08 0.23
N TYR A 91 3.09 1.13 0.62
CA TYR A 91 3.08 0.56 1.97
C TYR A 91 3.32 1.62 3.05
N TRP A 92 4.42 2.39 2.94
CA TRP A 92 4.73 3.40 3.95
C TRP A 92 3.75 4.57 3.94
N SER A 93 3.21 4.91 2.77
CA SER A 93 2.17 5.94 2.58
C SER A 93 0.86 5.53 3.27
N GLY A 94 0.39 4.29 3.07
CA GLY A 94 -0.80 3.77 3.76
C GLY A 94 -0.64 3.69 5.28
N LYS A 95 0.56 3.28 5.73
CA LYS A 95 0.91 3.26 7.16
C LYS A 95 0.91 4.65 7.77
N GLU A 96 1.55 5.62 7.11
CA GLU A 96 1.57 7.03 7.54
C GLU A 96 0.17 7.62 7.63
N ALA A 97 -0.68 7.39 6.63
CA ALA A 97 -2.05 7.89 6.62
C ALA A 97 -2.86 7.38 7.81
N THR A 98 -2.75 6.08 8.11
CA THR A 98 -3.45 5.45 9.24
C THR A 98 -2.90 5.93 10.59
N LEU A 99 -1.58 6.07 10.71
CA LEU A 99 -0.95 6.59 11.92
C LEU A 99 -1.31 8.05 12.16
N SER A 100 -1.36 8.89 11.12
CA SER A 100 -1.77 10.28 11.23
C SER A 100 -3.24 10.43 11.65
N LEU A 101 -4.13 9.54 11.19
CA LEU A 101 -5.51 9.46 11.69
C LEU A 101 -5.56 9.04 13.16
N THR A 102 -4.71 8.09 13.55
CA THR A 102 -4.60 7.64 14.95
C THR A 102 -4.09 8.78 15.85
N GLU A 103 -3.09 9.55 15.42
CA GLU A 103 -2.58 10.74 16.12
C GLU A 103 -3.67 11.80 16.32
N GLN A 104 -4.52 12.01 15.30
CA GLN A 104 -5.65 12.95 15.40
C GLN A 104 -6.66 12.57 16.48
N PHE A 105 -6.81 11.28 16.83
CA PHE A 105 -7.69 10.85 17.93
C PHE A 105 -7.22 11.40 19.29
N PHE A 106 -5.91 11.60 19.47
CA PHE A 106 -5.34 12.07 20.73
C PHE A 106 -5.43 13.58 20.89
N ASN A 107 -5.49 14.32 19.77
CA ASN A 107 -5.72 15.77 19.68
C ASN A 107 -5.13 16.56 20.87
N GLU A 108 -3.86 16.30 21.18
CA GLU A 108 -3.14 16.75 22.39
C GLU A 108 -3.07 18.29 22.55
N THR A 109 -3.34 19.02 21.47
CA THR A 109 -3.33 20.49 21.46
C THR A 109 -4.68 21.12 21.80
N SER A 110 -5.72 20.31 22.05
CA SER A 110 -7.05 20.79 22.39
C SER A 110 -7.36 20.65 23.89
N ASP A 111 -8.27 21.50 24.39
CA ASP A 111 -8.78 21.40 25.76
C ASP A 111 -9.57 20.10 26.05
N TYR A 112 -9.80 19.27 25.02
CA TYR A 112 -10.58 18.03 25.03
C TYR A 112 -9.74 16.77 24.76
N SER A 113 -8.43 16.80 25.06
CA SER A 113 -7.56 15.63 24.98
C SER A 113 -7.70 14.69 26.19
N LEU A 114 -7.28 13.43 26.03
CA LEU A 114 -7.23 12.48 27.15
C LEU A 114 -6.25 12.93 28.25
N SER A 115 -5.11 13.53 27.89
CA SER A 115 -4.17 14.15 28.85
C SER A 115 -4.83 15.26 29.68
N SER A 116 -5.65 16.10 29.05
CA SER A 116 -6.41 17.17 29.69
C SER A 116 -7.46 16.61 30.65
N ASP A 117 -8.21 15.59 30.23
CA ASP A 117 -9.24 14.96 31.07
C ASP A 117 -8.64 14.18 32.25
N MET A 118 -7.52 13.49 32.05
CA MET A 118 -6.73 12.90 33.14
C MET A 118 -6.27 13.98 34.11
N SER A 119 -5.72 15.09 33.62
CA SER A 119 -5.27 16.20 34.47
C SER A 119 -6.41 16.81 35.29
N LYS A 120 -7.58 17.00 34.69
CA LYS A 120 -8.80 17.48 35.38
C LYS A 120 -9.28 16.48 36.44
N PHE A 121 -9.22 15.18 36.16
CA PHE A 121 -9.58 14.12 37.10
C PHE A 121 -8.64 14.13 38.33
N TRP A 122 -7.33 14.14 38.13
CA TRP A 122 -6.36 14.22 39.23
C TRP A 122 -6.47 15.51 40.03
N SER A 123 -6.73 16.63 39.35
CA SER A 123 -6.95 17.93 40.01
C SER A 123 -8.21 17.92 40.85
N ALA A 124 -9.31 17.29 40.39
CA ALA A 124 -10.54 17.17 41.16
C ALA A 124 -10.33 16.39 42.47
N TRP A 125 -9.50 15.33 42.46
CA TRP A 125 -9.10 14.62 43.67
C TRP A 125 -8.24 15.48 44.61
N SER A 126 -7.34 16.29 44.06
CA SER A 126 -6.56 17.26 44.84
C SER A 126 -7.46 18.33 45.47
N ASP A 127 -8.47 18.82 44.75
CA ASP A 127 -9.44 19.79 45.26
C ASP A 127 -10.32 19.18 46.36
N LEU A 128 -10.74 17.92 46.20
CA LEU A 128 -11.43 17.17 47.24
C LEU A 128 -10.54 17.01 48.49
N ALA A 129 -9.22 16.82 48.32
CA ALA A 129 -8.30 16.72 49.44
C ALA A 129 -8.19 18.04 50.25
N ASN A 130 -8.43 19.19 49.62
CA ASN A 130 -8.47 20.49 50.30
C ASN A 130 -9.78 20.72 51.08
N SER A 131 -10.88 20.13 50.62
CA SER A 131 -12.22 20.25 51.22
C SER A 131 -12.94 18.89 51.31
N PRO A 132 -12.45 17.93 52.13
CA PRO A 132 -12.98 16.55 52.14
C PRO A 132 -14.41 16.43 52.70
N GLU A 133 -14.89 17.44 53.43
CA GLU A 133 -16.23 17.47 54.00
C GLU A 133 -17.28 18.03 53.01
N GLU A 134 -16.85 18.63 51.90
CA GLU A 134 -17.74 19.35 50.99
C GLU A 134 -18.31 18.42 49.90
N SER A 135 -19.63 18.21 49.93
CA SER A 135 -20.31 17.40 48.90
C SER A 135 -20.16 17.99 47.49
N ALA A 136 -19.97 19.31 47.34
CA ALA A 136 -19.74 19.93 46.04
C ALA A 136 -18.42 19.45 45.40
N SER A 137 -17.34 19.34 46.16
CA SER A 137 -16.05 18.82 45.67
C SER A 137 -16.16 17.35 45.25
N ARG A 138 -16.98 16.55 45.95
CA ARG A 138 -17.27 15.15 45.61
C ARG A 138 -18.06 15.02 44.31
N ILE A 139 -19.03 15.92 44.08
CA ILE A 139 -19.74 16.02 42.80
C ILE A 139 -18.74 16.29 41.67
N VAL A 140 -17.82 17.23 41.85
CA VAL A 140 -16.80 17.55 40.83
C VAL A 140 -15.94 16.33 40.50
N VAL A 141 -15.48 15.57 41.50
CA VAL A 141 -14.73 14.32 41.28
C VAL A 141 -15.53 13.32 40.44
N ARG A 142 -16.80 13.08 40.79
CA ARG A 142 -17.67 12.18 40.01
C ARG A 142 -17.82 12.66 38.57
N GLU A 143 -18.12 13.93 38.34
CA GLU A 143 -18.30 14.48 36.98
C GLU A 143 -17.01 14.35 36.14
N LYS A 144 -15.84 14.60 36.73
CA LYS A 144 -14.56 14.43 36.03
C LYS A 144 -14.23 12.95 35.76
N ALA A 145 -14.61 12.05 36.66
CA ALA A 145 -14.48 10.61 36.45
C ALA A 145 -15.36 10.14 35.28
N VAL A 146 -16.63 10.57 35.23
CA VAL A 146 -17.55 10.23 34.13
C VAL A 146 -17.00 10.75 32.80
N SER A 147 -16.60 12.03 32.74
CA SER A 147 -16.00 12.63 31.55
C SER A 147 -14.76 11.84 31.07
N LEU A 148 -13.90 11.39 31.99
CA LEU A 148 -12.73 10.58 31.65
C LEU A 148 -13.13 9.21 31.06
N THR A 149 -14.12 8.54 31.66
CA THR A 149 -14.63 7.26 31.11
C THR A 149 -15.28 7.42 29.74
N GLU A 150 -15.98 8.53 29.49
CA GLU A 150 -16.55 8.84 28.16
C GLU A 150 -15.44 9.05 27.11
N THR A 151 -14.35 9.72 27.48
CA THR A 151 -13.19 9.90 26.60
C THR A 151 -12.54 8.56 26.26
N PHE A 152 -12.39 7.64 27.21
CA PHE A 152 -11.90 6.28 26.93
C PHE A 152 -12.81 5.50 25.98
N HIS A 153 -14.12 5.51 26.23
CA HIS A 153 -15.08 4.86 25.33
C HIS A 153 -15.04 5.44 23.91
N ASN A 154 -14.88 6.76 23.78
CA ASN A 154 -14.82 7.43 22.48
C ASN A 154 -13.55 7.02 21.71
N ILE A 155 -12.39 6.97 22.36
CA ILE A 155 -11.15 6.53 21.71
C ILE A 155 -11.28 5.07 21.25
N ASP A 156 -11.82 4.17 22.09
CA ASP A 156 -12.02 2.78 21.72
C ASP A 156 -13.01 2.61 20.54
N GLN A 157 -14.08 3.40 20.50
CA GLN A 157 -15.02 3.42 19.39
C GLN A 157 -14.37 3.93 18.09
N GLN A 158 -13.52 4.95 18.17
CA GLN A 158 -12.78 5.48 17.02
C GLN A 158 -11.78 4.45 16.48
N ILE A 159 -11.06 3.72 17.36
CA ILE A 159 -10.20 2.61 16.95
C ILE A 159 -11.02 1.52 16.26
N THR A 160 -12.18 1.13 16.81
CA THR A 160 -13.07 0.14 16.20
C THR A 160 -13.53 0.57 14.80
N ALA A 161 -13.92 1.84 14.66
CA ALA A 161 -14.36 2.39 13.40
C ALA A 161 -13.23 2.38 12.37
N LEU A 162 -12.02 2.79 12.77
CA LEU A 162 -10.84 2.78 11.91
C LEU A 162 -10.46 1.36 11.46
N GLN A 163 -10.45 0.38 12.38
CA GLN A 163 -10.21 -1.02 12.02
C GLN A 163 -11.24 -1.53 11.00
N LYS A 164 -12.52 -1.17 11.16
CA LYS A 164 -13.57 -1.53 10.21
C LYS A 164 -13.42 -0.83 8.86
N ASP A 165 -12.96 0.43 8.85
CA ASP A 165 -12.71 1.15 7.61
C ASP A 165 -11.53 0.54 6.84
N LEU A 166 -10.48 0.11 7.54
CA LEU A 166 -9.37 -0.66 6.96
C LEU A 166 -9.83 -2.02 6.44
N ASP A 167 -10.71 -2.71 7.16
CA ASP A 167 -11.31 -3.97 6.71
C ASP A 167 -12.08 -3.80 5.39
N ASN A 168 -12.89 -2.75 5.26
CA ASN A 168 -13.55 -2.42 4.00
C ASN A 168 -12.55 -2.03 2.88
N SER A 169 -11.43 -1.38 3.25
CA SER A 169 -10.34 -1.04 2.30
C SER A 169 -9.66 -2.30 1.76
N VAL A 170 -9.46 -3.30 2.61
CA VAL A 170 -8.94 -4.62 2.24
C VAL A 170 -9.86 -5.30 1.22
N ASP A 171 -11.17 -5.38 1.47
CA ASP A 171 -12.16 -5.95 0.53
C ASP A 171 -12.17 -5.23 -0.83
N ALA A 172 -12.15 -3.89 -0.80
CA ALA A 172 -12.12 -3.07 -2.00
C ALA A 172 -10.82 -3.31 -2.80
N THR A 173 -9.68 -3.41 -2.12
CA THR A 173 -8.38 -3.68 -2.72
C THR A 173 -8.31 -5.09 -3.32
N ILE A 174 -8.84 -6.11 -2.63
CA ILE A 174 -9.00 -7.48 -3.17
C ILE A 174 -9.83 -7.46 -4.45
N THR A 175 -10.96 -6.75 -4.46
CA THR A 175 -11.83 -6.61 -5.63
C THR A 175 -11.10 -5.93 -6.80
N GLN A 176 -10.30 -4.90 -6.51
CA GLN A 176 -9.48 -4.22 -7.52
C GLN A 176 -8.40 -5.15 -8.09
N ILE A 177 -7.69 -5.90 -7.24
CA ILE A 177 -6.69 -6.90 -7.66
C ILE A 177 -7.32 -7.94 -8.58
N ASN A 178 -8.50 -8.45 -8.22
CA ASN A 178 -9.23 -9.42 -9.04
C ASN A 178 -9.60 -8.84 -10.42
N THR A 179 -10.08 -7.59 -10.46
CA THR A 179 -10.40 -6.90 -11.71
C THR A 179 -9.16 -6.70 -12.59
N ILE A 180 -8.04 -6.29 -12.00
CA ILE A 180 -6.75 -6.16 -12.68
C ILE A 180 -6.29 -7.53 -13.22
N SER A 181 -6.43 -8.60 -12.44
CA SER A 181 -6.04 -9.95 -12.86
C SER A 181 -6.78 -10.41 -14.12
N ASP A 182 -8.09 -10.13 -14.21
CA ASP A 182 -8.93 -10.44 -15.37
C ASP A 182 -8.51 -9.61 -16.60
N GLN A 183 -8.20 -8.32 -16.40
CA GLN A 183 -7.72 -7.46 -17.48
C GLN A 183 -6.36 -7.93 -18.03
N ILE A 184 -5.42 -8.30 -17.16
CA ILE A 184 -4.12 -8.86 -17.56
C ILE A 184 -4.31 -10.17 -18.32
N GLN A 185 -5.21 -11.06 -17.85
CA GLN A 185 -5.52 -12.31 -18.54
C GLN A 185 -6.08 -12.05 -19.94
N LEU A 186 -7.02 -11.12 -20.10
CA LEU A 186 -7.61 -10.77 -21.38
C LEU A 186 -6.54 -10.21 -22.34
N LEU A 187 -5.67 -9.33 -21.86
CA LEU A 187 -4.56 -8.78 -22.64
C LEU A 187 -3.54 -9.86 -23.02
N ASN A 188 -3.18 -10.76 -22.11
CA ASN A 188 -2.29 -11.89 -22.41
C ASN A 188 -2.87 -12.76 -23.53
N ASN A 189 -4.16 -13.07 -23.48
CA ASN A 189 -4.83 -13.84 -24.53
C ASN A 189 -4.82 -13.11 -25.88
N GLN A 190 -5.06 -11.79 -25.89
CA GLN A 190 -5.01 -10.98 -27.12
C GLN A 190 -3.58 -10.89 -27.69
N ILE A 191 -2.59 -10.63 -26.83
CA ILE A 191 -1.17 -10.57 -27.21
C ILE A 191 -0.73 -11.90 -27.80
N ARG A 192 -1.01 -13.01 -27.09
CA ARG A 192 -0.66 -14.35 -27.55
C ARG A 192 -1.31 -14.70 -28.89
N ASN A 193 -2.58 -14.34 -29.09
CA ASN A 193 -3.27 -14.57 -30.37
C ASN A 193 -2.68 -13.73 -31.53
N ALA A 194 -2.14 -12.55 -31.26
CA ALA A 194 -1.42 -11.76 -32.25
C ALA A 194 -0.03 -12.34 -32.54
N GLU A 195 0.73 -12.72 -31.51
CA GLU A 195 2.07 -13.34 -31.65
C GLU A 195 2.03 -14.69 -32.37
N ILE A 196 1.00 -15.51 -32.13
CA ILE A 196 0.80 -16.76 -32.88
C ILE A 196 0.61 -16.50 -34.38
N ARG A 197 0.01 -15.37 -34.75
CA ARG A 197 -0.15 -14.93 -36.15
C ARG A 197 1.12 -14.30 -36.73
N GLY A 198 2.16 -14.12 -35.92
CA GLY A 198 3.43 -13.49 -36.30
C GLY A 198 3.42 -11.96 -36.20
N ASP A 199 2.46 -11.37 -35.49
CA ASP A 199 2.40 -9.94 -35.21
C ASP A 199 3.09 -9.61 -33.87
N ASN A 200 3.56 -8.38 -33.68
CA ASN A 200 4.11 -7.90 -32.41
C ASN A 200 3.25 -6.75 -31.86
N PRO A 201 2.24 -7.04 -31.03
CA PRO A 201 1.25 -6.05 -30.59
C PRO A 201 1.79 -5.16 -29.48
N ASN A 202 2.65 -4.19 -29.85
CA ASN A 202 3.32 -3.30 -28.88
C ASN A 202 2.32 -2.52 -28.00
N ASP A 203 1.24 -2.00 -28.59
CA ASP A 203 0.26 -1.19 -27.85
C ASP A 203 -0.48 -2.03 -26.78
N LEU A 204 -0.76 -3.31 -27.05
CA LEU A 204 -1.36 -4.20 -26.04
C LEU A 204 -0.36 -4.54 -24.92
N LYS A 205 0.92 -4.68 -25.25
CA LYS A 205 1.98 -4.89 -24.25
C LYS A 205 2.13 -3.68 -23.34
N ASP A 206 2.03 -2.48 -23.89
CA ASP A 206 2.09 -1.23 -23.12
C ASP A 206 0.87 -1.07 -22.20
N GLN A 207 -0.34 -1.38 -22.68
CA GLN A 207 -1.54 -1.41 -21.84
C GLN A 207 -1.41 -2.42 -20.69
N ARG A 208 -0.89 -3.63 -20.97
CA ARG A 208 -0.66 -4.65 -19.95
C ARG A 208 0.32 -4.17 -18.90
N ASP A 209 1.44 -3.58 -19.32
CA ASP A 209 2.45 -3.10 -18.37
C ASP A 209 1.96 -1.92 -17.53
N GLN A 210 1.09 -1.06 -18.07
CA GLN A 210 0.45 0.00 -17.29
C GLN A 210 -0.44 -0.57 -16.18
N ILE A 211 -1.25 -1.59 -16.49
CA ILE A 211 -2.11 -2.27 -15.50
C ILE A 211 -1.27 -3.02 -14.46
N VAL A 212 -0.12 -3.57 -14.86
CA VAL A 212 0.81 -4.21 -13.91
C VAL A 212 1.54 -3.17 -13.04
N ASP A 213 1.84 -1.98 -13.57
CA ASP A 213 2.36 -0.88 -12.78
C ASP A 213 1.31 -0.41 -11.74
N GLU A 214 0.01 -0.37 -12.09
CA GLU A 214 -1.08 -0.12 -11.13
C GLU A 214 -1.18 -1.21 -10.05
N LEU A 215 -1.10 -2.49 -10.45
CA LEU A 215 -1.10 -3.61 -9.50
C LEU A 215 0.06 -3.52 -8.49
N SER A 216 1.22 -3.02 -8.93
CA SER A 216 2.40 -2.89 -8.07
C SER A 216 2.21 -1.91 -6.90
N GLY A 217 1.26 -0.99 -7.00
CA GLY A 217 0.89 -0.13 -5.88
C GLY A 217 0.09 -0.86 -4.80
N LEU A 218 -0.75 -1.81 -5.21
CA LEU A 218 -1.62 -2.56 -4.29
C LEU A 218 -0.86 -3.68 -3.58
N VAL A 219 -0.05 -4.42 -4.32
CA VAL A 219 0.71 -5.59 -3.85
C VAL A 219 2.09 -5.64 -4.50
N PRO A 220 3.11 -6.25 -3.89
CA PRO A 220 4.38 -6.46 -4.54
C PRO A 220 4.21 -7.40 -5.74
N VAL A 221 4.72 -6.98 -6.91
CA VAL A 221 4.58 -7.73 -8.16
C VAL A 221 5.94 -8.13 -8.71
N THR A 222 6.06 -9.40 -9.08
CA THR A 222 7.17 -9.94 -9.88
C THR A 222 6.63 -10.48 -11.19
N VAL A 223 7.21 -10.03 -12.30
CA VAL A 223 6.85 -10.48 -13.65
C VAL A 223 7.94 -11.39 -14.19
N ILE A 224 7.51 -12.53 -14.74
CA ILE A 224 8.40 -13.46 -15.45
C ILE A 224 7.91 -13.60 -16.89
N GLU A 225 8.77 -13.21 -17.83
CA GLU A 225 8.57 -13.42 -19.26
C GLU A 225 9.45 -14.58 -19.74
N SER A 226 8.85 -15.53 -20.46
CA SER A 226 9.59 -16.64 -21.10
C SER A 226 9.07 -16.88 -22.52
N LEU A 227 9.86 -17.50 -23.39
CA LEU A 227 9.41 -17.86 -24.73
C LEU A 227 8.80 -19.27 -24.74
N ASP A 228 7.69 -19.43 -25.45
CA ASP A 228 7.04 -20.72 -25.66
C ASP A 228 7.90 -21.60 -26.57
N SER A 229 8.44 -22.68 -26.03
CA SER A 229 9.33 -23.61 -26.74
C SER A 229 8.64 -24.36 -27.90
N ASN A 230 7.31 -24.31 -27.99
CA ASN A 230 6.56 -24.95 -29.07
C ASN A 230 6.68 -24.19 -30.40
N PHE A 231 7.10 -22.92 -30.36
CA PHE A 231 7.27 -22.09 -31.55
C PHE A 231 8.77 -21.81 -31.78
N THR A 232 9.34 -22.43 -32.81
CA THR A 232 10.74 -22.18 -33.21
C THR A 232 10.87 -21.14 -34.32
N ASP A 233 9.77 -20.80 -34.98
CA ASP A 233 9.72 -19.90 -36.14
C ASP A 233 9.19 -18.50 -35.83
N ARG A 234 8.67 -18.27 -34.62
CA ARG A 234 8.15 -16.97 -34.16
C ARG A 234 8.29 -16.86 -32.64
N SER A 235 8.40 -15.63 -32.14
CA SER A 235 8.53 -15.33 -30.71
C SER A 235 7.15 -15.22 -30.07
N VAL A 236 6.70 -16.28 -29.40
CA VAL A 236 5.48 -16.26 -28.58
C VAL A 236 5.89 -16.20 -27.11
N GLY A 237 5.46 -15.15 -26.40
CA GLY A 237 5.76 -14.94 -25.00
C GLY A 237 4.75 -15.62 -24.07
N ASN A 238 5.25 -16.23 -23.00
CA ASN A 238 4.50 -16.56 -21.80
C ASN A 238 4.75 -15.46 -20.77
N TYR A 239 3.67 -14.85 -20.28
CA TYR A 239 3.70 -13.80 -19.27
C TYR A 239 3.08 -14.32 -17.97
N THR A 240 3.86 -14.31 -16.90
CA THR A 240 3.41 -14.76 -15.57
C THR A 240 3.58 -13.62 -14.57
N VAL A 241 2.52 -13.35 -13.81
CA VAL A 241 2.50 -12.34 -12.76
C VAL A 241 2.41 -13.07 -11.42
N ILE A 242 3.40 -12.84 -10.57
CA ILE A 242 3.49 -13.36 -9.21
C ILE A 242 3.31 -12.18 -8.26
N ILE A 243 2.43 -12.32 -7.28
CA ILE A 243 2.21 -11.32 -6.23
C ILE A 243 2.90 -11.75 -4.94
N GLY A 244 3.11 -10.85 -3.99
CA GLY A 244 3.64 -11.25 -2.68
C GLY A 244 5.09 -11.74 -2.74
N ASN A 245 5.37 -12.77 -1.95
CA ASN A 245 6.66 -13.43 -1.95
C ASN A 245 6.92 -14.20 -3.25
N SER A 246 7.88 -13.72 -4.04
CA SER A 246 8.26 -14.32 -5.35
C SER A 246 8.83 -15.74 -5.26
N THR A 247 9.17 -16.22 -4.06
CA THR A 247 9.69 -17.58 -3.86
C THR A 247 8.59 -18.61 -3.65
N ASP A 248 7.35 -18.18 -3.35
CA ASP A 248 6.23 -19.10 -3.20
C ASP A 248 5.62 -19.42 -4.57
N SER A 249 5.63 -20.70 -4.92
CA SER A 249 5.00 -21.21 -6.14
C SER A 249 3.48 -21.01 -6.17
N ASN A 250 2.84 -20.83 -5.01
CA ASN A 250 1.41 -20.60 -4.90
C ASN A 250 1.01 -19.15 -5.16
N ASN A 251 1.95 -18.22 -5.27
CA ASN A 251 1.65 -16.79 -5.36
C ASN A 251 1.42 -16.25 -6.78
N VAL A 252 1.21 -17.15 -7.74
CA VAL A 252 0.93 -16.79 -9.14
C VAL A 252 -0.48 -16.22 -9.27
N LEU A 253 -0.63 -14.93 -9.59
CA LEU A 253 -1.93 -14.28 -9.81
C LEU A 253 -2.43 -14.53 -11.24
N VAL A 254 -1.54 -14.40 -12.23
CA VAL A 254 -1.88 -14.64 -13.63
C VAL A 254 -0.81 -15.53 -14.25
N SER A 255 -1.24 -16.62 -14.86
CA SER A 255 -0.38 -17.50 -15.65
C SER A 255 -0.91 -17.58 -17.06
N ASN A 256 -0.30 -16.79 -17.96
CA ASN A 256 -0.62 -16.75 -19.38
C ASN A 256 -2.11 -16.45 -19.63
N GLY A 257 -2.91 -17.47 -19.94
CA GLY A 257 -4.34 -17.35 -20.22
C GLY A 257 -5.27 -17.55 -19.02
N ASN A 258 -4.73 -17.82 -17.82
CA ASN A 258 -5.51 -18.05 -16.60
C ASN A 258 -5.26 -16.92 -15.59
N ALA A 259 -6.33 -16.33 -15.07
CA ALA A 259 -6.32 -15.49 -13.87
C ALA A 259 -6.75 -16.32 -12.66
N TYR A 260 -6.21 -15.99 -11.50
CA TYR A 260 -6.60 -16.53 -10.21
C TYR A 260 -7.07 -15.39 -9.33
N HIS A 261 -8.10 -15.64 -8.53
CA HIS A 261 -8.74 -14.63 -7.71
C HIS A 261 -8.37 -14.78 -6.25
N LEU A 262 -8.40 -13.65 -5.55
CA LEU A 262 -8.28 -13.52 -4.11
C LEU A 262 -9.68 -13.42 -3.49
N GLN A 263 -9.81 -13.89 -2.26
CA GLN A 263 -11.00 -13.75 -1.43
C GLN A 263 -10.57 -13.46 0.00
N GLU A 264 -11.47 -12.89 0.79
CA GLU A 264 -11.33 -12.92 2.24
C GLU A 264 -11.50 -14.34 2.79
N ASP A 265 -10.90 -14.63 3.94
CA ASP A 265 -11.08 -15.90 4.66
C ASP A 265 -12.59 -16.23 4.82
N PRO A 266 -13.11 -17.29 4.18
CA PRO A 266 -14.51 -17.65 4.27
C PRO A 266 -14.92 -18.15 5.66
N VAL A 267 -13.97 -18.47 6.54
CA VAL A 267 -14.20 -18.84 7.94
C VAL A 267 -13.12 -18.17 8.78
N PRO A 268 -13.35 -16.96 9.34
CA PRO A 268 -12.36 -16.23 10.13
C PRO A 268 -11.74 -17.17 11.17
N THR A 269 -10.53 -17.63 10.89
CA THR A 269 -9.90 -18.69 11.68
C THR A 269 -9.39 -18.14 13.00
N ASP A 270 -9.20 -16.82 13.09
CA ASP A 270 -8.87 -16.13 14.33
C ASP A 270 -10.11 -15.53 15.00
N ALA A 271 -10.66 -16.29 15.95
CA ALA A 271 -11.73 -15.82 16.84
C ALA A 271 -11.27 -14.68 17.79
N ALA A 272 -9.97 -14.33 17.81
CA ALA A 272 -9.42 -13.31 18.69
C ALA A 272 -9.47 -11.88 18.10
N THR A 273 -9.32 -11.69 16.79
CA THR A 273 -9.38 -10.37 16.12
C THR A 273 -10.70 -10.14 15.38
N GLY A 274 -11.32 -11.21 14.84
CA GLY A 274 -12.60 -11.15 14.13
C GLY A 274 -12.54 -10.52 12.73
N PHE A 275 -11.34 -10.22 12.21
CA PHE A 275 -11.13 -9.67 10.87
C PHE A 275 -10.64 -10.75 9.89
N SER A 276 -11.02 -10.63 8.62
CA SER A 276 -10.66 -11.60 7.59
C SER A 276 -9.22 -11.42 7.12
N GLU A 277 -8.48 -12.53 6.98
CA GLU A 277 -7.19 -12.58 6.28
C GLU A 277 -7.39 -12.73 4.77
N VAL A 278 -6.34 -12.50 3.98
CA VAL A 278 -6.38 -12.63 2.51
C VAL A 278 -6.06 -14.06 2.10
N TRP A 279 -6.98 -14.69 1.37
CA TRP A 279 -6.90 -16.08 0.94
C TRP A 279 -7.02 -16.20 -0.59
N TRP A 280 -6.41 -17.24 -1.15
CA TRP A 280 -6.68 -17.62 -2.54
C TRP A 280 -8.10 -18.19 -2.68
N GLU A 281 -8.80 -17.80 -3.75
CA GLU A 281 -10.03 -18.49 -4.15
C GLU A 281 -9.67 -19.87 -4.72
N ALA A 282 -10.37 -20.92 -4.25
CA ALA A 282 -10.16 -22.26 -4.77
C ALA A 282 -10.62 -22.31 -6.24
N SER A 283 -9.67 -22.51 -7.15
CA SER A 283 -9.97 -22.55 -8.58
C SER A 283 -10.75 -23.83 -8.93
N ALA A 284 -11.75 -23.70 -9.81
CA ALA A 284 -12.61 -24.80 -10.26
C ALA A 284 -11.84 -25.93 -10.97
N ASP A 285 -10.62 -25.64 -11.46
CA ASP A 285 -9.72 -26.61 -12.08
C ASP A 285 -8.82 -27.38 -11.07
N GLY A 286 -8.86 -27.00 -9.79
CA GLY A 286 -8.05 -27.57 -8.73
C GLY A 286 -6.58 -27.10 -8.72
N THR A 287 -6.19 -26.15 -9.58
CA THR A 287 -4.82 -25.62 -9.66
C THR A 287 -4.47 -24.71 -8.48
N LYS A 288 -5.47 -24.05 -7.89
CA LYS A 288 -5.34 -23.25 -6.66
C LYS A 288 -6.16 -23.87 -5.54
N THR A 289 -5.51 -24.06 -4.39
CA THR A 289 -6.18 -24.43 -3.14
C THR A 289 -6.43 -23.17 -2.31
N ALA A 290 -7.53 -23.15 -1.55
CA ALA A 290 -7.75 -22.11 -0.55
C ALA A 290 -6.61 -22.16 0.48
N ALA A 291 -5.78 -21.13 0.48
CA ALA A 291 -4.64 -20.95 1.37
C ALA A 291 -4.40 -19.46 1.58
N GLU A 292 -3.87 -19.10 2.74
CA GLU A 292 -3.41 -17.76 3.07
C GLU A 292 -2.38 -17.28 2.04
N VAL A 293 -2.46 -16.01 1.65
CA VAL A 293 -1.53 -15.39 0.72
C VAL A 293 -0.34 -14.81 1.47
N ASP A 294 0.87 -15.30 1.19
CA ASP A 294 2.10 -14.62 1.64
C ASP A 294 2.31 -13.35 0.80
N LEU A 295 1.75 -12.23 1.26
CA LEU A 295 1.90 -10.89 0.66
C LEU A 295 3.33 -10.34 0.80
N GLY A 296 4.22 -11.03 1.52
CA GLY A 296 5.54 -10.52 1.88
C GLY A 296 5.47 -9.43 2.96
N SER A 297 6.64 -8.92 3.35
CA SER A 297 6.75 -7.91 4.41
C SER A 297 7.06 -6.52 3.83
N GLY A 298 6.29 -5.51 4.23
CA GLY A 298 6.62 -4.09 4.00
C GLY A 298 6.43 -3.58 2.58
N MET A 299 5.51 -4.15 1.82
CA MET A 299 5.25 -3.78 0.42
C MET A 299 3.75 -3.87 0.08
N GLY A 300 3.26 -2.90 -0.69
CA GLY A 300 1.86 -2.79 -1.13
C GLY A 300 0.95 -2.12 -0.09
N SER A 301 -0.05 -1.39 -0.59
CA SER A 301 -1.07 -0.78 0.28
C SER A 301 -1.89 -1.83 1.04
N LEU A 302 -2.17 -2.98 0.42
CA LEU A 302 -2.94 -4.07 1.04
C LEU A 302 -2.28 -4.58 2.33
N GLN A 303 -0.95 -4.77 2.30
CA GLN A 303 -0.20 -5.21 3.48
C GLN A 303 -0.17 -4.14 4.56
N ALA A 304 -0.12 -2.86 4.18
CA ALA A 304 -0.17 -1.76 5.15
C ALA A 304 -1.50 -1.75 5.90
N ASP A 305 -2.62 -1.87 5.19
CA ASP A 305 -3.96 -1.89 5.80
C ASP A 305 -4.11 -3.06 6.78
N ILE A 306 -3.67 -4.26 6.39
CA ILE A 306 -3.71 -5.46 7.24
C ILE A 306 -2.83 -5.30 8.49
N GLU A 307 -1.56 -4.89 8.32
CA GLU A 307 -0.64 -4.71 9.44
C GLU A 307 -1.15 -3.63 10.41
N MET A 308 -1.70 -2.54 9.90
CA MET A 308 -2.26 -1.49 10.71
C MET A 308 -3.52 -1.95 11.46
N ARG A 309 -4.42 -2.67 10.80
CA ARG A 309 -5.67 -3.20 11.39
C ARG A 309 -5.39 -4.21 12.50
N ASP A 310 -4.53 -5.19 12.21
CA ASP A 310 -4.40 -6.40 13.02
C ASP A 310 -3.26 -6.32 14.05
N THR A 311 -2.15 -5.69 13.69
CA THR A 311 -0.99 -5.59 14.58
C THR A 311 -0.98 -4.26 15.32
N TYR A 312 -1.00 -3.15 14.58
CA TYR A 312 -0.79 -1.84 15.20
C TYR A 312 -1.99 -1.38 16.03
N LEU A 313 -3.17 -1.28 15.44
CA LEU A 313 -4.38 -0.79 16.13
C LEU A 313 -4.82 -1.74 17.25
N SER A 314 -4.63 -3.06 17.08
CA SER A 314 -4.87 -4.02 18.15
C SER A 314 -3.89 -3.82 19.32
N GLY A 315 -2.58 -3.75 19.06
CA GLY A 315 -1.59 -3.49 20.10
C GLY A 315 -1.79 -2.13 20.77
N PHE A 316 -2.20 -1.13 20.00
CA PHE A 316 -2.52 0.20 20.52
C PHE A 316 -3.74 0.18 21.45
N ARG A 317 -4.81 -0.53 21.08
CA ARG A 317 -5.97 -0.78 21.95
C ARG A 317 -5.54 -1.52 23.22
N ASP A 318 -4.63 -2.48 23.14
CA ASP A 318 -4.13 -3.21 24.31
C ASP A 318 -3.34 -2.29 25.26
N ASN A 319 -2.54 -1.37 24.72
CA ASN A 319 -1.86 -0.35 25.51
C ASN A 319 -2.86 0.60 26.20
N LEU A 320 -3.90 1.04 25.49
CA LEU A 320 -4.96 1.86 26.06
C LEU A 320 -5.73 1.09 27.16
N ASN A 321 -6.07 -0.17 26.92
CA ASN A 321 -6.72 -1.03 27.90
C ASN A 321 -5.84 -1.19 29.14
N THR A 322 -4.54 -1.39 28.96
CA THR A 322 -3.56 -1.48 30.06
C THR A 322 -3.55 -0.20 30.90
N LEU A 323 -3.53 0.98 30.27
CA LEU A 323 -3.63 2.27 30.96
C LEU A 323 -4.92 2.36 31.79
N VAL A 324 -6.05 2.02 31.18
CA VAL A 324 -7.37 2.06 31.82
C VAL A 324 -7.44 1.10 33.01
N THR A 325 -6.98 -0.15 32.84
CA THR A 325 -6.92 -1.14 33.91
C THR A 325 -6.04 -0.65 35.06
N VAL A 326 -4.87 -0.09 34.77
CA VAL A 326 -3.96 0.46 35.79
C VAL A 326 -4.60 1.60 36.57
N ILE A 327 -5.25 2.55 35.88
CA ILE A 327 -5.95 3.66 36.53
C ILE A 327 -7.08 3.11 37.41
N ALA A 328 -7.91 2.22 36.88
CA ALA A 328 -9.03 1.65 37.61
C ALA A 328 -8.57 0.89 38.86
N ASP A 329 -7.61 -0.02 38.72
CA ASP A 329 -7.10 -0.85 39.81
C ASP A 329 -6.40 -0.02 40.89
N SER A 330 -5.58 0.95 40.50
CA SER A 330 -4.85 1.80 41.45
C SER A 330 -5.77 2.73 42.23
N VAL A 331 -6.78 3.32 41.57
CA VAL A 331 -7.81 4.12 42.22
C VAL A 331 -8.70 3.25 43.10
N ASN A 332 -9.13 2.08 42.64
CA ASN A 332 -9.95 1.16 43.42
C ASN A 332 -9.21 0.66 44.67
N ALA A 333 -7.94 0.27 44.54
CA ALA A 333 -7.14 -0.18 45.68
C ALA A 333 -7.04 0.88 46.78
N LEU A 334 -6.84 2.15 46.41
CA LEU A 334 -6.84 3.27 47.35
C LEU A 334 -8.24 3.57 47.90
N HIS A 335 -9.26 3.57 47.04
CA HIS A 335 -10.64 3.86 47.41
C HIS A 335 -11.20 2.82 48.41
N GLN A 336 -10.92 1.53 48.18
CA GLN A 336 -11.29 0.44 49.09
C GLN A 336 -10.65 0.57 50.48
N SER A 337 -9.43 1.14 50.55
CA SER A 337 -8.71 1.36 51.82
C SER A 337 -9.23 2.57 52.63
N GLY A 338 -10.06 3.41 52.00
CA GLY A 338 -10.58 4.63 52.59
C GLY A 338 -12.03 4.53 53.07
N GLN A 339 -12.50 5.66 53.59
CA GLN A 339 -13.90 5.88 53.99
C GLN A 339 -14.41 7.22 53.44
N GLY A 340 -15.71 7.25 53.12
CA GLY A 340 -16.43 8.45 52.72
C GLY A 340 -16.99 9.22 53.90
N LEU A 341 -18.10 9.94 53.70
CA LEU A 341 -18.85 10.60 54.78
C LEU A 341 -19.80 9.63 55.53
N THR A 342 -19.93 8.40 55.04
CA THR A 342 -20.59 7.26 55.70
C THR A 342 -19.56 6.19 56.06
N ILE A 343 -19.90 5.27 56.97
CA ILE A 343 -19.01 4.17 57.43
C ILE A 343 -18.99 3.01 56.42
N ASP A 344 -19.21 3.29 55.14
CA ASP A 344 -19.15 2.29 54.09
C ASP A 344 -17.70 2.22 53.57
N THR A 345 -17.07 1.05 53.74
CA THR A 345 -15.66 0.80 53.39
C THR A 345 -15.59 -0.31 52.34
N GLY A 346 -14.58 -0.27 51.47
CA GLY A 346 -14.33 -1.35 50.50
C GLY A 346 -15.16 -1.28 49.21
N LEU A 347 -15.73 -0.13 48.85
CA LEU A 347 -16.38 0.06 47.55
C LEU A 347 -15.34 0.33 46.46
N ASP A 348 -15.56 -0.18 45.25
CA ASP A 348 -14.80 0.17 44.06
C ASP A 348 -15.27 1.52 43.50
N PHE A 349 -14.32 2.35 43.07
CA PHE A 349 -14.62 3.63 42.43
C PHE A 349 -15.00 3.44 40.96
N PHE A 350 -14.19 2.66 40.24
CA PHE A 350 -14.43 2.22 38.88
C PHE A 350 -14.89 0.77 38.86
N THR A 351 -15.88 0.48 38.03
CA THR A 351 -16.40 -0.88 37.79
C THR A 351 -16.49 -1.12 36.29
N SER A 352 -16.84 -2.33 35.88
CA SER A 352 -17.06 -2.69 34.48
C SER A 352 -18.56 -2.92 34.23
N THR A 353 -19.01 -2.63 33.01
CA THR A 353 -20.34 -3.06 32.53
C THR A 353 -20.49 -4.59 32.51
N ASP A 354 -19.37 -5.30 32.35
CA ASP A 354 -19.28 -6.76 32.49
C ASP A 354 -18.32 -7.12 33.64
N LEU A 355 -18.89 -7.52 34.77
CA LEU A 355 -18.16 -7.92 35.98
C LEU A 355 -17.34 -9.22 35.83
N THR A 356 -17.49 -9.93 34.70
CA THR A 356 -16.75 -11.18 34.43
C THR A 356 -15.48 -10.97 33.63
N SER A 357 -15.28 -9.76 33.09
CA SER A 357 -14.15 -9.37 32.25
C SER A 357 -13.29 -8.30 32.95
N PRO A 358 -11.98 -8.22 32.66
CA PRO A 358 -11.15 -7.12 33.16
C PRO A 358 -11.66 -5.76 32.68
N ILE A 359 -11.34 -4.70 33.43
CA ILE A 359 -11.71 -3.32 33.08
C ILE A 359 -10.89 -2.88 31.87
N THR A 360 -11.55 -2.50 30.79
CA THR A 360 -10.99 -2.04 29.52
C THR A 360 -11.55 -0.67 29.15
N ALA A 361 -10.96 -0.02 28.15
CA ALA A 361 -11.44 1.27 27.65
C ALA A 361 -12.90 1.20 27.14
N ALA A 362 -13.36 0.02 26.73
CA ALA A 362 -14.70 -0.23 26.20
C ALA A 362 -15.79 -0.42 27.26
N ASN A 363 -15.42 -0.84 28.49
CA ASN A 363 -16.38 -1.28 29.50
C ASN A 363 -16.31 -0.52 30.84
N ILE A 364 -15.33 0.37 31.02
CA ILE A 364 -15.10 1.10 32.27
C ILE A 364 -16.25 2.07 32.58
N ILE A 365 -16.81 1.97 33.79
CA ILE A 365 -17.83 2.88 34.29
C ILE A 365 -17.53 3.30 35.73
N VAL A 366 -17.98 4.49 36.12
CA VAL A 366 -18.00 4.87 37.54
C VAL A 366 -19.06 4.02 38.26
N ASN A 367 -18.74 3.48 39.42
CA ASN A 367 -19.66 2.65 40.20
C ASN A 367 -21.03 3.34 40.39
N GLN A 368 -22.12 2.63 40.08
CA GLN A 368 -23.47 3.18 40.17
C GLN A 368 -23.83 3.69 41.58
N ASP A 369 -23.34 3.01 42.62
CA ASP A 369 -23.57 3.44 44.01
C ASP A 369 -22.96 4.84 44.26
N ILE A 370 -21.78 5.12 43.68
CA ILE A 370 -21.11 6.42 43.77
C ILE A 370 -21.79 7.47 42.88
N GLN A 371 -22.39 7.04 41.77
CA GLN A 371 -23.19 7.94 40.94
C GLN A 371 -24.43 8.43 41.68
N ASP A 372 -25.11 7.52 42.39
CA ASP A 372 -26.33 7.79 43.14
C ASP A 372 -26.06 8.55 44.45
N ASP A 373 -24.95 8.25 45.16
CA ASP A 373 -24.52 8.96 46.37
C ASP A 373 -23.02 9.31 46.37
N VAL A 374 -22.73 10.60 46.12
CA VAL A 374 -21.37 11.15 46.13
C VAL A 374 -20.68 11.11 47.50
N ASN A 375 -21.44 10.90 48.58
CA ASN A 375 -20.89 10.81 49.92
C ASN A 375 -20.12 9.51 50.17
N LEU A 376 -20.30 8.50 49.30
CA LEU A 376 -19.59 7.22 49.31
C LEU A 376 -18.16 7.31 48.76
N ILE A 377 -17.79 8.43 48.13
CA ILE A 377 -16.42 8.65 47.64
C ILE A 377 -15.45 8.62 48.83
N ALA A 378 -14.42 7.80 48.81
CA ALA A 378 -13.45 7.73 49.90
C ALA A 378 -12.48 8.92 49.86
N SER A 379 -12.37 9.67 50.96
CA SER A 379 -11.40 10.79 51.05
C SER A 379 -10.35 10.59 52.14
N GLY A 380 -10.72 9.93 53.25
CA GLY A 380 -9.86 9.67 54.40
C GLY A 380 -9.60 8.18 54.62
N ILE A 381 -8.70 7.85 55.53
CA ILE A 381 -8.37 6.47 55.92
C ILE A 381 -9.55 5.88 56.69
N ALA A 382 -9.87 4.62 56.42
CA ALA A 382 -10.89 3.89 57.17
C ALA A 382 -10.52 3.79 58.66
N ASP A 383 -11.40 4.26 59.54
CA ASP A 383 -11.27 4.10 61.00
C ASP A 383 -12.48 3.35 61.55
N ALA A 384 -12.23 2.22 62.20
CA ALA A 384 -13.26 1.37 62.79
C ALA A 384 -14.05 2.06 63.93
N THR A 385 -13.60 3.22 64.41
CA THR A 385 -14.22 3.98 65.51
C THR A 385 -15.15 5.11 65.06
N GLY A 386 -15.17 5.45 63.77
CA GLY A 386 -16.06 6.46 63.19
C GLY A 386 -15.45 7.19 61.98
N VAL A 387 -16.26 8.05 61.34
CA VAL A 387 -15.79 8.87 60.21
C VAL A 387 -14.90 10.00 60.72
N SER A 388 -13.63 9.99 60.35
CA SER A 388 -12.67 11.06 60.63
C SER A 388 -12.93 12.25 59.71
N SER A 389 -13.88 13.10 60.11
CA SER A 389 -14.23 14.34 59.42
C SER A 389 -12.97 15.20 59.23
N GLY A 390 -12.65 15.56 57.97
CA GLY A 390 -11.47 16.35 57.63
C GLY A 390 -10.25 15.56 57.16
N ASP A 391 -10.27 14.23 57.18
CA ASP A 391 -9.16 13.42 56.63
C ASP A 391 -9.22 13.36 55.09
N SER A 392 -8.09 13.72 54.47
CA SER A 392 -7.90 13.79 53.02
C SER A 392 -6.77 12.89 52.50
N SER A 393 -6.24 11.99 53.34
CA SER A 393 -5.07 11.17 53.01
C SER A 393 -5.27 10.29 51.77
N ILE A 394 -6.46 9.72 51.57
CA ILE A 394 -6.78 8.88 50.41
C ILE A 394 -7.02 9.72 49.15
N ALA A 395 -7.72 10.86 49.28
CA ALA A 395 -7.91 11.78 48.15
C ALA A 395 -6.57 12.32 47.61
N LEU A 396 -5.63 12.65 48.51
CA LEU A 396 -4.27 13.07 48.15
C LEU A 396 -3.44 11.91 47.58
N ALA A 397 -3.61 10.69 48.11
CA ALA A 397 -2.97 9.51 47.55
C ALA A 397 -3.43 9.26 46.11
N ILE A 398 -4.74 9.34 45.84
CA ILE A 398 -5.30 9.16 44.50
C ILE A 398 -4.78 10.25 43.54
N SER A 399 -4.76 11.52 43.94
CA SER A 399 -4.27 12.59 43.06
C SER A 399 -2.77 12.45 42.72
N SER A 400 -1.98 11.86 43.62
CA SER A 400 -0.55 11.63 43.39
C SER A 400 -0.22 10.48 42.41
N LEU A 401 -1.18 9.61 42.07
CA LEU A 401 -0.98 8.51 41.11
C LEU A 401 -0.55 9.00 39.72
N ALA A 402 -0.91 10.25 39.37
CA ALA A 402 -0.47 10.89 38.14
C ALA A 402 1.06 10.98 38.04
N SER A 403 1.74 11.26 39.16
CA SER A 403 3.18 11.54 39.20
C SER A 403 4.03 10.48 39.91
N GLY A 404 3.41 9.51 40.58
CA GLY A 404 4.14 8.37 41.13
C GLY A 404 3.29 7.37 41.93
N TRP A 405 3.89 6.22 42.24
CA TRP A 405 3.22 5.10 42.93
C TRP A 405 3.45 5.06 44.46
N ASP A 406 4.22 6.00 45.03
CA ASP A 406 4.66 5.94 46.43
C ASP A 406 3.48 5.90 47.42
N SER A 407 2.44 6.68 47.15
CA SER A 407 1.21 6.72 47.95
C SER A 407 0.45 5.40 47.93
N LEU A 408 0.45 4.70 46.79
CA LEU A 408 -0.17 3.39 46.63
C LEU A 408 0.48 2.36 47.56
N THR A 409 1.80 2.34 47.65
CA THR A 409 2.54 1.42 48.55
C THR A 409 2.31 1.70 50.03
N THR A 410 1.90 2.93 50.37
CA THR A 410 1.69 3.37 51.75
C THR A 410 0.31 2.94 52.27
N TYR A 411 -0.72 3.02 51.42
CA TYR A 411 -2.11 2.86 51.82
C TYR A 411 -2.79 1.57 51.33
N ALA A 412 -2.26 0.92 50.28
CA ALA A 412 -2.87 -0.27 49.70
C ALA A 412 -1.83 -1.30 49.22
N SER A 413 -2.29 -2.51 48.88
CA SER A 413 -1.47 -3.46 48.14
C SER A 413 -1.36 -3.01 46.69
N VAL A 414 -0.13 -2.94 46.16
CA VAL A 414 0.11 -2.59 44.76
C VAL A 414 -0.54 -3.64 43.84
N PRO A 415 -1.47 -3.25 42.94
CA PRO A 415 -2.05 -4.16 41.98
C PRO A 415 -1.01 -4.78 41.05
N ALA A 416 -1.29 -5.99 40.56
CA ALA A 416 -0.42 -6.67 39.60
C ALA A 416 -0.27 -5.88 38.29
N SER A 417 -1.33 -5.18 37.86
CA SER A 417 -1.35 -4.31 36.68
C SER A 417 -0.32 -3.18 36.76
N VAL A 418 -0.21 -2.50 37.92
CA VAL A 418 0.79 -1.45 38.18
C VAL A 418 2.22 -2.01 38.13
N THR A 419 2.43 -3.21 38.68
CA THR A 419 3.75 -3.86 38.69
C THR A 419 4.16 -4.31 37.29
N ALA A 420 3.21 -4.76 36.48
CA ALA A 420 3.43 -5.21 35.10
C ALA A 420 3.70 -4.05 34.13
N LEU A 421 3.18 -2.85 34.42
CA LEU A 421 3.31 -1.67 33.56
C LEU A 421 4.76 -1.23 33.35
N GLY A 422 5.61 -1.35 34.38
CA GLY A 422 7.01 -0.94 34.33
C GLY A 422 7.26 0.59 34.20
N ALA A 423 6.20 1.41 34.18
CA ALA A 423 6.29 2.87 34.14
C ALA A 423 6.32 3.49 35.55
N SER A 424 6.91 4.69 35.67
CA SER A 424 7.08 5.37 36.96
C SER A 424 5.81 6.04 37.49
N SER A 425 4.85 6.34 36.61
CA SER A 425 3.52 6.85 36.94
C SER A 425 2.53 6.65 35.79
N VAL A 426 1.26 7.04 36.00
CA VAL A 426 0.25 7.05 34.92
C VAL A 426 0.64 8.02 33.80
N SER A 427 1.10 9.23 34.15
CA SER A 427 1.51 10.24 33.16
C SER A 427 2.74 9.79 32.35
N ASP A 428 3.73 9.15 32.99
CA ASP A 428 4.92 8.63 32.32
C ASP A 428 4.58 7.57 31.26
N TYR A 429 3.65 6.66 31.56
CA TYR A 429 3.18 5.67 30.58
C TYR A 429 2.46 6.33 29.40
N TYR A 430 1.58 7.28 29.68
CA TYR A 430 0.82 7.99 28.64
C TYR A 430 1.72 8.85 27.74
N GLU A 431 2.68 9.57 28.32
CA GLU A 431 3.70 10.31 27.59
C GLU A 431 4.56 9.38 26.72
N GLY A 432 4.90 8.18 27.23
CA GLY A 432 5.57 7.14 26.45
C GLY A 432 4.75 6.69 25.24
N LEU A 433 3.46 6.40 25.43
CA LEU A 433 2.55 5.96 24.37
C LEU A 433 2.40 7.02 23.26
N THR A 434 2.22 8.28 23.64
CA THR A 434 2.09 9.39 22.68
C THR A 434 3.41 9.71 21.98
N ALA A 435 4.55 9.59 22.67
CA ALA A 435 5.86 9.74 22.07
C ALA A 435 6.19 8.62 21.06
N GLU A 436 5.81 7.38 21.36
CA GLU A 436 5.95 6.25 20.44
C GLU A 436 5.13 6.46 19.17
N LEU A 437 3.84 6.81 19.32
CA LEU A 437 2.97 7.15 18.19
C LEU A 437 3.56 8.28 17.32
N GLY A 438 4.04 9.37 17.94
CA GLY A 438 4.67 10.48 17.21
C GLY A 438 5.94 10.06 16.48
N SER A 439 6.75 9.19 17.09
CA SER A 439 7.95 8.62 16.45
C SER A 439 7.61 7.73 15.26
N ASP A 440 6.55 6.92 15.37
CA ASP A 440 6.07 6.03 14.30
C ASP A 440 5.53 6.80 13.10
N VAL A 441 4.77 7.88 13.35
CA VAL A 441 4.32 8.83 12.31
C VAL A 441 5.54 9.41 11.61
N GLU A 442 6.48 10.01 12.35
CA GLU A 442 7.66 10.65 11.76
C GLU A 442 8.52 9.65 10.97
N GLN A 443 8.68 8.42 11.47
CA GLN A 443 9.36 7.35 10.76
C GLN A 443 8.65 7.00 9.46
N SER A 444 7.34 6.79 9.50
CA SER A 444 6.55 6.40 8.34
C SER A 444 6.54 7.49 7.27
N THR A 445 6.42 8.77 7.66
CA THR A 445 6.57 9.92 6.75
C THR A 445 7.94 9.92 6.08
N ARG A 446 9.04 9.82 6.84
CA ARG A 446 10.40 9.81 6.26
C ARG A 446 10.61 8.64 5.30
N MET A 447 10.08 7.46 5.63
CA MET A 447 10.18 6.28 4.78
C MET A 447 9.36 6.46 3.50
N ALA A 448 8.12 6.93 3.59
CA ALA A 448 7.27 7.21 2.44
C ALA A 448 7.92 8.24 1.49
N GLU A 449 8.40 9.37 2.03
CA GLU A 449 9.11 10.38 1.23
C GLU A 449 10.37 9.81 0.57
N GLY A 450 11.17 9.04 1.32
CA GLY A 450 12.37 8.40 0.81
C GLY A 450 12.08 7.46 -0.35
N GLN A 451 11.06 6.61 -0.22
CA GLN A 451 10.66 5.67 -1.28
C GLN A 451 10.05 6.38 -2.49
N ASN A 452 9.27 7.44 -2.27
CA ASN A 452 8.72 8.26 -3.36
C ASN A 452 9.84 8.90 -4.21
N VAL A 453 10.91 9.39 -3.57
CA VAL A 453 12.08 9.93 -4.29
C VAL A 453 12.72 8.86 -5.16
N LEU A 454 12.90 7.64 -4.66
CA LEU A 454 13.47 6.53 -5.42
C LEU A 454 12.55 6.10 -6.59
N ALA A 455 11.25 5.95 -6.32
CA ALA A 455 10.26 5.61 -7.34
C ALA A 455 10.21 6.69 -8.44
N THR A 456 10.23 7.97 -8.08
CA THR A 456 10.28 9.10 -9.02
C THR A 456 11.57 9.09 -9.84
N GLN A 457 12.73 8.84 -9.21
CA GLN A 457 14.01 8.76 -9.92
C GLN A 457 14.04 7.59 -10.92
N LEU A 458 13.51 6.43 -10.55
CA LEU A 458 13.38 5.28 -11.43
C LEU A 458 12.38 5.55 -12.56
N GLY A 459 11.27 6.21 -12.26
CA GLY A 459 10.29 6.67 -13.26
C GLY A 459 10.92 7.59 -14.31
N ASN A 460 11.67 8.60 -13.86
CA ASN A 460 12.42 9.49 -14.76
C ASN A 460 13.48 8.73 -15.58
N SER A 461 14.12 7.72 -14.99
CA SER A 461 15.11 6.88 -15.70
C SER A 461 14.46 5.99 -16.75
N ARG A 462 13.26 5.46 -16.46
CA ARG A 462 12.43 4.74 -17.44
C ARG A 462 12.03 5.68 -18.58
N GLU A 463 11.50 6.86 -18.27
CA GLU A 463 11.08 7.84 -19.27
C GLU A 463 12.25 8.35 -20.13
N ALA A 464 13.44 8.55 -19.55
CA ALA A 464 14.62 8.91 -20.32
C ALA A 464 15.06 7.83 -21.33
N LEU A 465 14.73 6.56 -21.08
CA LEU A 465 15.06 5.44 -21.95
C LEU A 465 13.95 5.08 -22.94
N SER A 466 12.72 4.96 -22.45
CA SER A 466 11.55 4.50 -23.22
C SER A 466 10.64 5.62 -23.71
N GLY A 467 10.83 6.84 -23.22
CA GLY A 467 10.02 8.01 -23.58
C GLY A 467 10.25 8.47 -25.01
N VAL A 468 9.27 9.21 -25.54
CA VAL A 468 9.32 9.75 -26.90
C VAL A 468 9.87 11.17 -26.87
N SER A 469 11.05 11.37 -27.44
CA SER A 469 11.59 12.70 -27.69
C SER A 469 11.08 13.23 -29.03
N LEU A 470 10.23 14.27 -28.99
CA LEU A 470 9.69 14.89 -30.20
C LEU A 470 10.77 15.41 -31.16
N ASP A 471 11.90 15.88 -30.62
CA ASP A 471 13.01 16.37 -31.43
C ASP A 471 13.75 15.22 -32.13
N GLU A 472 13.99 14.11 -31.44
CA GLU A 472 14.62 12.92 -32.04
C GLU A 472 13.69 12.30 -33.09
N GLU A 473 12.41 12.14 -32.77
CA GLU A 473 11.43 11.63 -33.72
C GLU A 473 11.27 12.56 -34.93
N MET A 474 11.35 13.88 -34.78
CA MET A 474 11.30 14.80 -35.91
C MET A 474 12.54 14.67 -36.82
N ILE A 475 13.73 14.49 -36.24
CA ILE A 475 14.96 14.24 -37.00
C ILE A 475 14.86 12.92 -37.78
N ASP A 476 14.39 11.85 -37.12
CA ASP A 476 14.18 10.55 -37.75
C ASP A 476 13.09 10.63 -38.83
N MET A 477 12.01 11.37 -38.60
CA MET A 477 10.97 11.60 -39.61
C MET A 477 11.53 12.26 -40.87
N ILE A 478 12.34 13.31 -40.72
CA ILE A 478 12.99 13.99 -41.86
C ILE A 478 13.94 13.03 -42.59
N LYS A 479 14.71 12.22 -41.85
CA LYS A 479 15.61 11.21 -42.41
C LYS A 479 14.85 10.17 -43.23
N PHE A 480 13.75 9.63 -42.71
CA PHE A 480 12.94 8.63 -43.41
C PHE A 480 12.18 9.23 -44.60
N GLN A 481 11.63 10.45 -44.49
CA GLN A 481 11.03 11.18 -45.63
C GLN A 481 12.03 11.44 -46.76
N LYS A 482 13.28 11.80 -46.42
CA LYS A 482 14.35 11.97 -47.41
C LYS A 482 14.74 10.65 -48.06
N GLY A 483 14.79 9.56 -47.29
CA GLY A 483 14.99 8.20 -47.78
C GLY A 483 13.90 7.79 -48.78
N TYR A 484 12.64 7.94 -48.39
CA TYR A 484 11.46 7.65 -49.22
C TYR A 484 11.47 8.45 -50.52
N SER A 485 11.64 9.78 -50.45
CA SER A 485 11.67 10.63 -51.65
C SER A 485 12.86 10.32 -52.58
N SER A 486 14.00 9.91 -52.04
CA SER A 486 15.15 9.47 -52.82
C SER A 486 14.86 8.14 -53.54
N ALA A 487 14.27 7.17 -52.86
CA ALA A 487 13.87 5.89 -53.45
C ALA A 487 12.79 6.09 -54.52
N ALA A 488 11.81 6.98 -54.29
CA ALA A 488 10.76 7.32 -55.25
C ALA A 488 11.34 7.89 -56.55
N ARG A 489 12.33 8.79 -56.45
CA ARG A 489 13.04 9.32 -57.64
C ARG A 489 13.76 8.22 -58.42
N ILE A 490 14.36 7.25 -57.74
CA ILE A 490 15.00 6.09 -58.41
C ILE A 490 13.96 5.31 -59.20
N VAL A 491 12.78 5.05 -58.62
CA VAL A 491 11.68 4.38 -59.33
C VAL A 491 11.25 5.17 -60.56
N THR A 492 11.04 6.49 -60.45
CA THR A 492 10.66 7.32 -61.60
C THR A 492 11.71 7.30 -62.71
N VAL A 493 13.00 7.36 -62.36
CA VAL A 493 14.08 7.30 -63.34
C VAL A 493 14.14 5.93 -64.01
N LEU A 494 13.99 4.84 -63.25
CA LEU A 494 13.95 3.48 -63.81
C LEU A 494 12.73 3.26 -64.71
N ASP A 495 11.58 3.83 -64.36
CA ASP A 495 10.36 3.80 -65.16
C ASP A 495 10.58 4.50 -66.51
N THR A 496 11.18 5.70 -66.50
CA THR A 496 11.55 6.42 -67.73
C THR A 496 12.55 5.63 -68.58
N MET A 497 13.51 4.92 -67.97
CA MET A 497 14.44 4.05 -68.70
C MET A 497 13.72 2.85 -69.33
N LEU A 498 12.77 2.23 -68.63
CA LEU A 498 11.97 1.12 -69.14
C LEU A 498 11.07 1.57 -70.30
N GLU A 499 10.40 2.72 -70.17
CA GLU A 499 9.61 3.32 -71.25
C GLU A 499 10.47 3.60 -72.49
N SER A 500 11.67 4.16 -72.31
CA SER A 500 12.59 4.42 -73.41
C SER A 500 13.04 3.13 -74.09
N LEU A 501 13.37 2.08 -73.32
CA LEU A 501 13.76 0.77 -73.86
C LEU A 501 12.60 0.07 -74.60
N LEU A 502 11.38 0.16 -74.06
CA LEU A 502 10.19 -0.38 -74.71
C LEU A 502 9.84 0.40 -75.98
N GLY A 503 9.96 1.73 -75.96
CA GLY A 503 9.76 2.59 -77.12
C GLY A 503 10.74 2.32 -78.26
N MET A 504 11.98 1.91 -77.93
CA MET A 504 12.96 1.46 -78.93
C MET A 504 12.64 0.08 -79.52
N GLY A 505 11.92 -0.78 -78.79
CA GLY A 505 11.53 -2.12 -79.22
C GLY A 505 10.25 -2.19 -80.08
N VAL A 506 9.46 -1.11 -80.14
CA VAL A 506 8.19 -1.01 -80.88
C VAL A 506 8.33 -0.15 -82.15
N THR A 507 9.48 -0.21 -82.83
CA THR A 507 9.54 0.18 -84.24
C THR A 507 9.28 -1.04 -85.11
N LYS A 508 8.03 -1.18 -85.57
CA LYS A 508 7.68 -1.99 -86.75
C LYS A 508 7.45 -1.07 -87.93
#